data_AF-A0A8J3HXT4-F1
#
_entry.id   AF-A0A8J3HXT4-F1
#
_cell.length_a   1.000
_cell.length_b   1.000
_cell.length_c   1.000
_cell.angle_alpha   90.00
_cell.angle_beta   90.00
_cell.angle_gamma   90.00
#
_symmetry.space_group_name_H-M   'P 1'
#
loop_
_entity.id
_entity.type
_entity.pdbx_description
1 polymer ?
#
loop_
_entity_poly.entity_id
_entity_poly.type
_entity_poly.pdbx_seq_one_letter_code
_entity_poly.pdbx_strand_id
1 'polypeptide(L)'
;MTDVAILKNVIAMLTNMLAHEAHEGEGTPEELGITGNGVKKSMEDLLLEWFGPEEVHKSYNPIEKTFVITKAWEDEQGLNIEGWVSTDDPDLEKDITEPEAFQKSIDDYFRRSAPVSYNHKTQDMPVGHLRKGALVRDGKIFHEVSHPFDPADFEHFPGTGTGFYARGVLTEPTVSGAVRKGNIGGFSFIGNATHYQKLPGGGRRFTEIHPLIETTVAPYPVNQKAAIIAAKAFGLEEESE
;
A
#
# COMPACT_ATOMS: atom_id res chain seq x y z
N MET A 1 -16.82 -17.70 -23.51
CA MET A 1 -16.96 -19.10 -23.02
C MET A 1 -15.79 -19.95 -23.54
N THR A 2 -14.54 -19.51 -23.34
CA THR A 2 -13.38 -20.08 -24.04
C THR A 2 -12.21 -20.45 -23.12
N ASP A 3 -12.23 -20.04 -21.84
CA ASP A 3 -11.07 -20.22 -20.94
C ASP A 3 -11.06 -21.53 -20.13
N VAL A 4 -12.22 -22.15 -19.88
CA VAL A 4 -12.30 -23.39 -19.09
C VAL A 4 -11.74 -24.60 -19.85
N ALA A 5 -11.84 -24.60 -21.18
CA ALA A 5 -11.32 -25.68 -22.02
C ALA A 5 -9.78 -25.64 -22.10
N ILE A 6 -9.20 -24.45 -22.13
CA ILE A 6 -7.74 -24.25 -22.14
C ILE A 6 -7.15 -24.72 -20.79
N LEU A 7 -7.79 -24.35 -19.68
CA LEU A 7 -7.35 -24.75 -18.35
C LEU A 7 -7.36 -26.28 -18.15
N LYS A 8 -8.39 -26.98 -18.65
CA LYS A 8 -8.46 -28.45 -18.60
C LYS A 8 -7.34 -29.12 -19.40
N ASN A 9 -6.98 -28.56 -20.55
CA ASN A 9 -5.91 -29.09 -21.39
C ASN A 9 -4.52 -28.86 -20.76
N VAL A 10 -4.31 -27.71 -20.11
CA VAL A 10 -3.06 -27.42 -19.39
C VAL A 10 -2.89 -28.35 -18.17
N ILE A 11 -3.97 -28.59 -17.41
CA ILE A 11 -3.95 -29.53 -16.28
C ILE A 11 -3.63 -30.95 -16.74
N ALA A 12 -4.25 -31.41 -17.84
CA ALA A 12 -3.98 -32.73 -18.39
C ALA A 12 -2.52 -32.86 -18.89
N MET A 13 -1.96 -31.80 -19.48
CA MET A 13 -0.57 -31.77 -19.94
C MET A 13 0.42 -31.81 -18.78
N LEU A 14 0.19 -31.02 -17.72
CA LEU A 14 1.04 -31.01 -16.52
C LEU A 14 0.98 -32.32 -15.74
N THR A 15 -0.20 -32.95 -15.65
CA THR A 15 -0.36 -34.27 -15.00
C THR A 15 0.43 -35.34 -15.75
N ASN A 16 0.42 -35.31 -17.08
CA ASN A 16 1.20 -36.24 -17.90
C ASN A 16 2.71 -35.97 -17.85
N MET A 17 3.14 -34.71 -17.75
CA MET A 17 4.55 -34.36 -17.57
C MET A 17 5.09 -34.85 -16.23
N LEU A 18 4.35 -34.65 -15.14
CA LEU A 18 4.73 -35.12 -13.80
C LEU A 18 4.74 -36.66 -13.71
N ALA A 19 3.82 -37.34 -14.41
CA ALA A 19 3.84 -38.80 -14.51
C ALA A 19 5.03 -39.33 -15.34
N HIS A 20 5.52 -38.54 -16.30
CA HIS A 20 6.68 -38.90 -17.13
C HIS A 20 8.00 -38.67 -16.39
N GLU A 21 8.11 -37.58 -15.61
CA GLU A 21 9.29 -37.32 -14.76
C GLU A 21 9.41 -38.34 -13.61
N ALA A 22 8.29 -38.82 -13.07
CA ALA A 22 8.28 -39.91 -12.08
C ALA A 22 8.69 -41.28 -12.66
N HIS A 23 8.71 -41.44 -13.99
CA HIS A 23 9.10 -42.67 -14.67
C HIS A 23 10.58 -42.69 -15.11
N GLU A 24 11.25 -41.53 -15.16
CA GLU A 24 12.63 -41.40 -15.66
C GLU A 24 13.68 -41.04 -14.57
N GLY A 25 13.26 -40.74 -13.34
CA GLY A 25 14.16 -40.50 -12.21
C GLY A 25 14.06 -41.57 -11.13
N GLU A 26 15.20 -42.18 -10.77
CA GLU A 26 15.33 -43.02 -9.58
C GLU A 26 14.96 -42.22 -8.32
N GLY A 27 13.75 -42.46 -7.79
CA GLY A 27 13.34 -41.95 -6.49
C GLY A 27 11.95 -42.45 -6.14
N THR A 28 11.81 -43.10 -4.99
CA THR A 28 10.48 -43.54 -4.53
C THR A 28 9.67 -42.33 -4.03
N PRO A 29 8.32 -42.37 -4.07
CA PRO A 29 7.48 -41.26 -3.56
C PRO A 29 7.76 -40.84 -2.10
N GLU A 30 8.44 -41.67 -1.33
CA GLU A 30 8.89 -41.40 0.04
C GLU A 30 10.07 -40.42 0.11
N GLU A 31 10.89 -40.32 -0.94
CA GLU A 31 12.02 -39.36 -1.02
C GLU A 31 11.59 -37.94 -1.42
N LEU A 32 10.35 -37.78 -1.90
CA LEU A 32 9.70 -36.50 -2.17
C LEU A 32 8.91 -35.96 -0.97
N GLY A 33 9.04 -36.56 0.22
CA GLY A 33 8.47 -36.03 1.46
C GLY A 33 6.96 -36.18 1.61
N ILE A 34 6.31 -37.09 0.87
CA ILE A 34 4.88 -37.37 1.04
C ILE A 34 4.71 -38.49 2.07
N THR A 35 5.07 -38.22 3.32
CA THR A 35 4.64 -39.06 4.46
C THR A 35 3.29 -38.57 4.97
N GLY A 36 2.34 -39.49 5.07
CA GLY A 36 1.01 -39.22 5.62
C GLY A 36 1.08 -38.52 6.98
N ASN A 37 0.25 -37.48 7.11
CA ASN A 37 0.12 -36.55 8.24
C ASN A 37 1.12 -35.39 8.30
N GLY A 38 0.80 -34.31 7.59
CA GLY A 38 1.31 -32.98 7.85
C GLY A 38 1.47 -32.17 6.57
N VAL A 39 0.89 -30.97 6.52
CA VAL A 39 0.89 -30.01 5.40
C VAL A 39 -0.21 -30.24 4.36
N LYS A 40 -1.41 -29.73 4.66
CA LYS A 40 -2.36 -29.29 3.62
C LYS A 40 -1.92 -27.92 3.11
N LYS A 41 -0.88 -27.87 2.27
CA LYS A 41 -0.73 -26.73 1.36
C LYS A 41 -1.89 -26.86 0.37
N SER A 42 -2.72 -25.82 0.29
CA SER A 42 -3.80 -25.78 -0.69
C SER A 42 -3.20 -25.80 -2.10
N MET A 43 -4.00 -26.20 -3.11
CA MET A 43 -3.55 -26.15 -4.51
C MET A 43 -3.11 -24.72 -4.91
N GLU A 44 -3.70 -23.70 -4.27
CA GLU A 44 -3.32 -22.30 -4.44
C GLU A 44 -1.91 -22.01 -3.91
N ASP A 45 -1.52 -22.62 -2.79
CA ASP A 45 -0.17 -22.47 -2.22
C ASP A 45 0.90 -23.13 -3.11
N LEU A 46 0.58 -24.27 -3.71
CA LEU A 46 1.48 -24.97 -4.65
C LEU A 46 1.61 -24.22 -5.98
N LEU A 47 0.51 -23.67 -6.50
CA LEU A 47 0.53 -22.83 -7.70
C LEU A 47 1.31 -21.52 -7.46
N LEU A 48 1.25 -20.95 -6.25
CA LEU A 48 2.01 -19.77 -5.89
C LEU A 48 3.52 -20.03 -5.88
N GLU A 49 3.93 -21.19 -5.36
CA GLU A 49 5.33 -21.60 -5.27
C GLU A 49 5.93 -21.89 -6.65
N TRP A 50 5.11 -22.32 -7.61
CA TRP A 50 5.56 -22.69 -8.96
C TRP A 50 5.48 -21.57 -9.99
N PHE A 51 4.47 -20.70 -9.91
CA PHE A 51 4.23 -19.69 -10.94
C PHE A 51 4.52 -18.25 -10.46
N GLY A 52 4.70 -18.04 -9.15
CA GLY A 52 4.79 -16.70 -8.58
C GLY A 52 3.49 -15.90 -8.72
N PRO A 53 3.36 -14.76 -8.03
CA PRO A 53 2.19 -13.91 -8.19
C PRO A 53 2.17 -13.26 -9.58
N GLU A 54 1.01 -13.29 -10.24
CA GLU A 54 0.78 -12.58 -11.51
C GLU A 54 0.92 -11.06 -11.27
N GLU A 55 1.85 -10.42 -11.99
CA GLU A 55 2.02 -8.97 -11.98
C GLU A 55 1.05 -8.33 -12.98
N VAL A 56 0.28 -7.35 -12.49
CA VAL A 56 -0.74 -6.66 -13.29
C VAL A 56 -0.36 -5.20 -13.45
N HIS A 57 -0.40 -4.73 -14.70
CA HIS A 57 -0.15 -3.34 -15.08
C HIS A 57 -1.48 -2.64 -15.42
N LYS A 58 -1.76 -1.50 -14.78
CA LYS A 58 -2.93 -0.66 -15.08
C LYS A 58 -2.55 0.81 -15.25
N SER A 59 -3.23 1.50 -16.16
CA SER A 59 -3.00 2.93 -16.43
C SER A 59 -3.55 3.83 -15.33
N TYR A 60 -4.70 3.49 -14.74
CA TYR A 60 -5.31 4.23 -13.62
C TYR A 60 -6.07 3.31 -12.65
N ASN A 61 -5.71 3.34 -11.37
CA ASN A 61 -6.27 2.55 -10.28
C ASN A 61 -6.02 3.27 -8.93
N PRO A 62 -6.89 4.22 -8.53
CA PRO A 62 -6.69 5.00 -7.32
C PRO A 62 -6.95 4.18 -6.05
N ILE A 63 -6.09 4.32 -5.04
CA ILE A 63 -6.21 3.65 -3.74
C ILE A 63 -6.16 4.64 -2.57
N GLU A 64 -6.87 4.34 -1.49
CA GLU A 64 -6.96 5.13 -0.25
C GLU A 64 -6.63 4.27 0.98
N LYS A 65 -5.77 4.74 1.89
CA LYS A 65 -5.46 4.02 3.15
C LYS A 65 -5.10 4.94 4.31
N THR A 66 -5.68 4.71 5.50
CA THR A 66 -5.52 5.56 6.70
C THR A 66 -4.67 4.92 7.81
N PHE A 67 -3.73 5.69 8.39
CA PHE A 67 -2.78 5.26 9.42
C PHE A 67 -2.56 6.34 10.49
N VAL A 68 -2.08 5.96 11.68
CA VAL A 68 -2.14 6.81 12.88
C VAL A 68 -1.14 7.97 12.87
N ILE A 69 -1.62 9.17 13.25
CA ILE A 69 -0.77 10.29 13.68
C ILE A 69 -0.14 9.90 15.02
N THR A 70 1.18 9.70 15.01
CA THR A 70 1.96 9.29 16.18
C THR A 70 2.15 10.42 17.17
N LYS A 71 2.30 11.65 16.67
CA LYS A 71 2.48 12.85 17.50
C LYS A 71 1.90 14.09 16.85
N ALA A 72 1.36 14.99 17.66
CA ALA A 72 0.97 16.34 17.27
C ALA A 72 1.47 17.36 18.31
N TRP A 73 1.96 18.51 17.85
CA TRP A 73 2.46 19.60 18.71
C TRP A 73 2.42 20.96 18.00
N GLU A 74 2.47 22.06 18.74
CA GLU A 74 2.42 23.41 18.17
C GLU A 74 3.80 24.07 18.13
N ASP A 75 4.03 24.85 17.07
CA ASP A 75 5.08 25.86 16.97
C ASP A 75 4.52 27.14 16.33
N GLU A 76 5.38 28.08 15.95
CA GLU A 76 4.99 29.34 15.31
C GLU A 76 4.42 29.16 13.89
N GLN A 77 4.66 28.00 13.28
CA GLN A 77 4.28 27.65 11.92
C GLN A 77 2.91 26.97 11.86
N GLY A 78 2.49 26.30 12.94
CA GLY A 78 1.16 25.72 13.07
C GLY A 78 1.12 24.46 13.94
N LEU A 79 0.15 23.59 13.68
CA LEU A 79 0.08 22.29 14.31
C LEU A 79 0.93 21.29 13.51
N ASN A 80 2.09 20.94 14.04
CA ASN A 80 2.94 19.89 13.51
C ASN A 80 2.34 18.53 13.81
N ILE A 81 2.48 17.62 12.85
CA ILE A 81 2.06 16.22 12.97
C ILE A 81 3.14 15.30 12.40
N GLU A 82 3.34 14.16 13.05
CA GLU A 82 4.17 13.07 12.56
C GLU A 82 3.40 11.75 12.63
N GLY A 83 3.57 10.89 11.63
CA GLY A 83 2.89 9.61 11.60
C GLY A 83 3.16 8.80 10.33
N TRP A 84 2.62 7.59 10.33
CA TRP A 84 2.63 6.74 9.14
C TRP A 84 1.53 7.22 8.19
N VAL A 85 1.89 7.41 6.93
CA VAL A 85 0.97 7.61 5.80
C VAL A 85 0.61 6.26 5.17
N SER A 86 1.51 5.28 5.26
CA SER A 86 1.28 3.89 4.89
C SER A 86 2.09 2.95 5.76
N THR A 87 1.60 1.74 6.05
CA THR A 87 2.41 0.59 6.52
C THR A 87 2.25 -0.60 5.58
N ASP A 88 3.10 -1.60 5.73
CA ASP A 88 3.06 -2.88 5.01
C ASP A 88 2.07 -3.89 5.63
N ASP A 89 1.31 -3.48 6.64
CA ASP A 89 0.29 -4.34 7.24
C ASP A 89 -0.86 -4.59 6.23
N PRO A 90 -1.31 -5.86 6.09
CA PRO A 90 -2.48 -6.17 5.29
C PRO A 90 -3.73 -5.47 5.81
N ASP A 91 -4.47 -4.93 4.87
CA ASP A 91 -5.68 -4.16 5.12
C ASP A 91 -6.92 -5.11 5.18
N LEU A 92 -8.16 -4.61 5.35
CA LEU A 92 -9.39 -5.42 5.41
C LEU A 92 -9.61 -6.24 4.14
N GLU A 93 -9.21 -5.69 2.99
CA GLU A 93 -9.25 -6.35 1.68
C GLU A 93 -8.02 -7.25 1.45
N LYS A 94 -7.12 -7.31 2.45
CA LYS A 94 -5.82 -7.99 2.43
C LYS A 94 -4.82 -7.32 1.50
N ASP A 95 -5.04 -6.06 1.16
CA ASP A 95 -4.11 -5.32 0.32
C ASP A 95 -2.91 -4.85 1.14
N ILE A 96 -1.72 -4.95 0.57
CA ILE A 96 -0.43 -4.58 1.18
C ILE A 96 0.17 -3.44 0.38
N THR A 97 0.58 -2.38 1.08
CA THR A 97 1.26 -1.24 0.47
C THR A 97 2.65 -1.10 1.06
N GLU A 98 3.61 -1.73 0.40
CA GLU A 98 5.02 -1.70 0.78
C GLU A 98 5.60 -0.28 0.55
N PRO A 99 6.57 0.18 1.37
CA PRO A 99 7.19 1.49 1.22
C PRO A 99 7.81 1.74 -0.18
N GLU A 100 8.35 0.72 -0.83
CA GLU A 100 8.99 0.81 -2.15
C GLU A 100 7.99 1.20 -3.24
N ALA A 101 6.69 0.95 -3.04
CA ALA A 101 5.65 1.35 -3.98
C ALA A 101 5.65 2.86 -4.24
N PHE A 102 6.09 3.68 -3.27
CA PHE A 102 6.13 5.13 -3.40
C PHE A 102 7.43 5.68 -3.98
N GLN A 103 8.46 4.84 -4.22
CA GLN A 103 9.81 5.30 -4.56
C GLN A 103 9.85 6.17 -5.83
N LYS A 104 8.97 5.87 -6.80
CA LYS A 104 8.89 6.64 -8.05
C LYS A 104 8.04 7.91 -7.96
N SER A 105 7.30 8.13 -6.88
CA SER A 105 6.31 9.21 -6.80
C SER A 105 6.51 10.19 -5.66
N ILE A 106 7.18 9.78 -4.57
CA ILE A 106 7.33 10.63 -3.38
C ILE A 106 8.10 11.93 -3.70
N ASP A 107 9.16 11.86 -4.50
CA ASP A 107 9.95 13.06 -4.87
C ASP A 107 9.15 14.05 -5.70
N ASP A 108 8.35 13.57 -6.65
CA ASP A 108 7.49 14.43 -7.46
C ASP A 108 6.40 15.10 -6.62
N TYR A 109 5.81 14.34 -5.70
CA TYR A 109 4.80 14.86 -4.79
C TYR A 109 5.34 15.99 -3.90
N PHE A 110 6.54 15.82 -3.33
CA PHE A 110 7.23 16.87 -2.57
C PHE A 110 7.66 18.06 -3.43
N ARG A 111 8.06 17.84 -4.69
CA ARG A 111 8.33 18.92 -5.64
C ARG A 111 7.09 19.77 -5.92
N ARG A 112 5.89 19.17 -5.86
CA ARG A 112 4.58 19.85 -5.94
C ARG A 112 4.10 20.39 -4.58
N SER A 113 5.02 20.65 -3.66
CA SER A 113 4.78 21.19 -2.31
C SER A 113 4.02 20.25 -1.36
N ALA A 114 3.86 18.96 -1.69
CA ALA A 114 3.23 17.93 -0.86
C ALA A 114 2.01 18.42 -0.04
N PRO A 115 0.95 18.93 -0.69
CA PRO A 115 -0.20 19.51 -0.01
C PRO A 115 -0.96 18.45 0.78
N VAL A 116 -1.32 18.77 2.02
CA VAL A 116 -2.17 17.94 2.88
C VAL A 116 -3.60 18.44 2.79
N SER A 117 -4.54 17.57 2.43
CA SER A 117 -5.97 17.90 2.45
C SER A 117 -6.66 17.42 3.74
N TYR A 118 -7.97 17.65 3.83
CA TYR A 118 -8.81 17.09 4.88
C TYR A 118 -9.84 16.13 4.29
N ASN A 119 -9.86 14.88 4.77
CA ASN A 119 -10.82 13.84 4.40
C ASN A 119 -10.98 13.68 2.87
N HIS A 120 -9.86 13.64 2.15
CA HIS A 120 -9.79 13.47 0.69
C HIS A 120 -10.57 14.52 -0.13
N LYS A 121 -10.85 15.69 0.46
CA LYS A 121 -11.46 16.81 -0.25
C LYS A 121 -10.41 17.55 -1.08
N THR A 122 -9.92 16.87 -2.11
CA THR A 122 -8.88 17.38 -3.04
C THR A 122 -9.28 18.64 -3.79
N GLN A 123 -10.58 18.96 -3.85
CA GLN A 123 -11.10 20.19 -4.48
C GLN A 123 -11.06 21.41 -3.54
N ASP A 124 -10.95 21.18 -2.23
CA ASP A 124 -10.82 22.26 -1.25
C ASP A 124 -9.36 22.73 -1.19
N MET A 125 -9.15 23.94 -0.65
CA MET A 125 -7.80 24.42 -0.38
C MET A 125 -7.07 23.48 0.60
N PRO A 126 -5.77 23.19 0.39
CA PRO A 126 -4.99 22.40 1.32
C PRO A 126 -5.04 22.97 2.73
N VAL A 127 -5.08 22.09 3.73
CA VAL A 127 -5.15 22.45 5.15
C VAL A 127 -3.77 22.47 5.81
N GLY A 128 -2.74 22.15 5.02
CA GLY A 128 -1.34 22.08 5.40
C GLY A 128 -0.48 21.50 4.29
N HIS A 129 0.75 21.11 4.62
CA HIS A 129 1.69 20.43 3.72
C HIS A 129 2.64 19.52 4.51
N LEU A 130 3.23 18.53 3.82
CA LEU A 130 4.31 17.74 4.39
C LEU A 130 5.63 18.51 4.33
N ARG A 131 6.42 18.43 5.40
CA ARG A 131 7.77 19.02 5.51
C ARG A 131 8.88 17.99 5.29
N LYS A 132 8.60 16.73 5.61
CA LYS A 132 9.53 15.60 5.46
C LYS A 132 8.76 14.30 5.19
N GLY A 133 9.30 13.46 4.31
CA GLY A 133 8.85 12.11 4.07
C GLY A 133 10.00 11.13 4.09
N ALA A 134 9.75 9.92 4.58
CA ALA A 134 10.70 8.82 4.60
C ALA A 134 10.04 7.50 4.24
N LEU A 135 10.69 6.74 3.37
CA LEU A 135 10.36 5.35 3.11
C LEU A 135 11.24 4.48 4.02
N VAL A 136 10.59 3.69 4.86
CA VAL A 136 11.20 2.97 5.97
C VAL A 136 10.96 1.48 5.81
N ARG A 137 12.00 0.68 5.96
CA ARG A 137 11.94 -0.79 5.99
C ARG A 137 12.63 -1.28 7.25
N ASP A 138 11.90 -2.00 8.10
CA ASP A 138 12.43 -2.59 9.34
C ASP A 138 13.17 -1.56 10.23
N GLY A 139 12.59 -0.36 10.36
CA GLY A 139 13.16 0.77 11.10
C GLY A 139 14.28 1.52 10.39
N LYS A 140 14.73 1.06 9.22
CA LYS A 140 15.78 1.71 8.42
C LYS A 140 15.16 2.57 7.32
N ILE A 141 15.56 3.83 7.31
CA ILE A 141 15.17 4.74 6.25
C ILE A 141 16.05 4.45 5.02
N PHE A 142 15.42 4.16 3.88
CA PHE A 142 16.14 3.90 2.62
C PHE A 142 15.92 4.99 1.56
N HIS A 143 14.90 5.84 1.75
CA HIS A 143 14.67 7.02 0.92
C HIS A 143 14.08 8.14 1.77
N GLU A 144 14.60 9.35 1.62
CA GLU A 144 14.09 10.54 2.29
C GLU A 144 13.87 11.66 1.29
N VAL A 145 12.86 12.48 1.56
CA VAL A 145 12.60 13.71 0.82
C VAL A 145 12.14 14.81 1.76
N SER A 146 12.61 16.02 1.50
CA SER A 146 12.26 17.22 2.27
C SER A 146 11.44 18.17 1.41
N HIS A 147 10.55 18.93 2.03
CA HIS A 147 9.81 19.98 1.35
C HIS A 147 10.77 21.06 0.80
N PRO A 148 10.61 21.51 -0.45
CA PRO A 148 11.59 22.38 -1.12
C PRO A 148 11.71 23.78 -0.48
N PHE A 149 10.67 24.24 0.23
CA PHE A 149 10.61 25.60 0.79
C PHE A 149 10.41 25.65 2.30
N ASP A 150 10.18 24.51 2.94
CA ASP A 150 9.90 24.41 4.38
C ASP A 150 10.40 23.07 4.92
N PRO A 151 11.71 22.79 4.79
CA PRO A 151 12.29 21.53 5.21
C PRO A 151 12.33 21.44 6.74
N ALA A 152 12.15 20.23 7.25
CA ALA A 152 12.35 19.92 8.67
C ALA A 152 12.80 18.48 8.87
N ASP A 153 13.43 18.20 10.01
CA ASP A 153 13.77 16.83 10.41
C ASP A 153 12.61 16.18 11.18
N PHE A 154 12.64 14.87 11.38
CA PHE A 154 11.70 14.20 12.28
C PHE A 154 12.08 14.44 13.75
N GLU A 155 11.12 14.79 14.59
CA GLU A 155 11.31 14.96 16.04
C GLU A 155 10.89 13.71 16.83
N HIS A 156 9.98 12.90 16.28
CA HIS A 156 9.34 11.79 16.96
C HIS A 156 9.35 10.49 16.14
N PHE A 157 10.34 10.35 15.26
CA PHE A 157 10.53 9.13 14.48
C PHE A 157 10.67 7.90 15.41
N PRO A 158 9.86 6.84 15.25
CA PRO A 158 9.82 5.73 16.20
C PRO A 158 11.07 4.84 16.18
N GLY A 159 11.93 4.94 15.15
CA GLY A 159 13.13 4.09 15.00
C GLY A 159 12.83 2.62 14.67
N THR A 160 11.56 2.25 14.55
CA THR A 160 11.06 0.91 14.24
C THR A 160 9.85 1.00 13.32
N GLY A 161 9.55 -0.07 12.58
CA GLY A 161 8.38 -0.17 11.70
C GLY A 161 8.73 -0.07 10.22
N THR A 162 7.73 -0.29 9.37
CA THR A 162 7.87 -0.33 7.92
C THR A 162 6.74 0.45 7.27
N GLY A 163 7.06 1.25 6.25
CA GLY A 163 6.07 2.05 5.54
C GLY A 163 6.56 3.44 5.10
N PHE A 164 5.61 4.29 4.75
CA PHE A 164 5.85 5.70 4.47
C PHE A 164 5.56 6.51 5.75
N TYR A 165 6.60 7.07 6.36
CA TYR A 165 6.49 7.98 7.50
C TYR A 165 6.60 9.43 7.05
N ALA A 166 5.78 10.33 7.60
CA ALA A 166 5.77 11.73 7.22
C ALA A 166 5.66 12.67 8.42
N ARG A 167 6.25 13.86 8.23
CA ARG A 167 6.06 15.06 9.07
C ARG A 167 5.32 16.09 8.24
N GLY A 168 4.26 16.67 8.79
CA GLY A 168 3.54 17.78 8.19
C GLY A 168 3.25 18.88 9.17
N VAL A 169 2.78 20.01 8.64
CA VAL A 169 2.27 21.14 9.40
C VAL A 169 0.87 21.47 8.90
N LEU A 170 -0.08 21.61 9.82
CA LEU A 170 -1.45 22.05 9.55
C LEU A 170 -1.59 23.51 9.95
N THR A 171 -2.11 24.31 9.02
CA THR A 171 -2.28 25.76 9.19
C THR A 171 -3.74 26.15 9.30
N GLU A 172 -4.67 25.29 8.86
CA GLU A 172 -6.10 25.55 8.98
C GLU A 172 -6.56 25.33 10.44
N PRO A 173 -7.12 26.35 11.12
CA PRO A 173 -7.42 26.27 12.56
C PRO A 173 -8.48 25.25 12.94
N THR A 174 -9.47 25.02 12.09
CA THR A 174 -10.59 24.09 12.35
C THR A 174 -10.10 22.64 12.37
N VAL A 175 -9.34 22.24 11.36
CA VAL A 175 -8.72 20.92 11.23
C VAL A 175 -7.66 20.73 12.30
N SER A 176 -6.82 21.73 12.54
CA SER A 176 -5.86 21.69 13.66
C SER A 176 -6.58 21.49 15.00
N GLY A 177 -7.69 22.19 15.22
CA GLY A 177 -8.54 22.02 16.40
C GLY A 177 -9.15 20.62 16.51
N ALA A 178 -9.53 20.00 15.39
CA ALA A 178 -10.06 18.64 15.35
C ALA A 178 -8.99 17.58 15.64
N VAL A 179 -7.76 17.75 15.15
CA VAL A 179 -6.61 16.89 15.50
C VAL A 179 -6.31 16.98 16.99
N ARG A 180 -6.24 18.20 17.56
CA ARG A 180 -6.01 18.39 19.02
C ARG A 180 -7.06 17.69 19.88
N LYS A 181 -8.32 17.70 19.43
CA LYS A 181 -9.45 17.05 20.13
C LYS A 181 -9.47 15.53 19.93
N GLY A 182 -8.59 14.98 19.07
CA GLY A 182 -8.56 13.56 18.74
C GLY A 182 -9.67 13.12 17.77
N ASN A 183 -10.39 14.06 17.15
CA ASN A 183 -11.43 13.75 16.16
C ASN A 183 -10.82 13.31 14.82
N ILE A 184 -9.64 13.85 14.50
CA ILE A 184 -8.79 13.46 13.38
C ILE A 184 -7.56 12.82 13.97
N GLY A 185 -7.27 11.58 13.59
CA GLY A 185 -6.18 10.82 14.21
C GLY A 185 -5.34 10.03 13.23
N GLY A 186 -5.54 10.22 11.92
CA GLY A 186 -4.73 9.53 10.93
C GLY A 186 -4.38 10.35 9.70
N PHE A 187 -3.25 10.00 9.10
CA PHE A 187 -2.95 10.29 7.71
C PHE A 187 -3.66 9.30 6.80
N SER A 188 -3.97 9.71 5.59
CA SER A 188 -4.26 8.81 4.47
C SER A 188 -3.61 9.33 3.21
N PHE A 189 -3.60 8.54 2.13
CA PHE A 189 -3.09 8.97 0.83
C PHE A 189 -4.05 8.59 -0.29
N ILE A 190 -3.96 9.31 -1.42
CA ILE A 190 -4.45 8.85 -2.72
C ILE A 190 -3.28 8.73 -3.66
N GLY A 191 -3.17 7.57 -4.32
CA GLY A 191 -2.18 7.35 -5.36
C GLY A 191 -2.69 6.40 -6.42
N ASN A 192 -2.08 6.45 -7.59
CA ASN A 192 -2.41 5.55 -8.69
C ASN A 192 -1.54 4.29 -8.61
N ALA A 193 -2.13 3.14 -8.28
CA ALA A 193 -1.44 1.85 -8.26
C ALA A 193 -1.24 1.30 -9.68
N THR A 194 -0.11 1.64 -10.30
CA THR A 194 0.22 1.24 -11.68
C THR A 194 0.63 -0.23 -11.77
N HIS A 195 1.25 -0.76 -10.72
CA HIS A 195 1.70 -2.15 -10.64
C HIS A 195 1.30 -2.79 -9.32
N TYR A 196 0.80 -4.03 -9.41
CA TYR A 196 0.52 -4.85 -8.24
C TYR A 196 0.59 -6.34 -8.55
N GLN A 197 0.81 -7.11 -7.50
CA GLN A 197 0.77 -8.55 -7.48
C GLN A 197 -0.53 -9.00 -6.80
N LYS A 198 -1.27 -9.92 -7.40
CA LYS A 198 -2.41 -10.56 -6.71
C LYS A 198 -1.87 -11.49 -5.61
N LEU A 199 -2.46 -11.43 -4.42
CA LEU A 199 -2.08 -12.30 -3.30
C LEU A 199 -2.95 -13.57 -3.25
N PRO A 200 -2.37 -14.73 -2.91
CA PRO A 200 -3.14 -15.94 -2.62
C PRO A 200 -4.05 -15.70 -1.41
N GLY A 201 -5.31 -16.10 -1.52
CA GLY A 201 -6.33 -15.81 -0.52
C GLY A 201 -7.00 -14.44 -0.68
N GLY A 202 -6.74 -13.71 -1.76
CA GLY A 202 -7.35 -12.42 -2.07
C GLY A 202 -6.49 -11.22 -1.62
N GLY A 203 -6.81 -10.05 -2.18
CA GLY A 203 -6.02 -8.83 -1.99
C GLY A 203 -4.88 -8.67 -3.01
N ARG A 204 -4.15 -7.58 -2.86
CA ARG A 204 -3.14 -7.06 -3.77
C ARG A 204 -1.94 -6.55 -3.00
N ARG A 205 -0.74 -6.92 -3.41
CA ARG A 205 0.50 -6.26 -3.01
C ARG A 205 0.83 -5.19 -4.06
N PHE A 206 0.70 -3.92 -3.69
CA PHE A 206 1.08 -2.82 -4.56
C PHE A 206 2.59 -2.69 -4.61
N THR A 207 3.15 -2.74 -5.82
CA THR A 207 4.60 -2.63 -6.07
C THR A 207 4.98 -1.29 -6.67
N GLU A 208 4.01 -0.55 -7.25
CA GLU A 208 4.22 0.81 -7.73
C GLU A 208 2.96 1.66 -7.60
N ILE A 209 3.13 2.85 -7.00
CA ILE A 209 2.14 3.91 -6.89
C ILE A 209 2.72 5.14 -7.57
N HIS A 210 2.20 5.50 -8.75
CA HIS A 210 2.64 6.66 -9.50
C HIS A 210 1.54 7.25 -10.40
N PRO A 211 1.17 8.54 -10.25
CA PRO A 211 1.66 9.46 -9.23
C PRO A 211 1.07 9.18 -7.84
N LEU A 212 1.78 9.64 -6.80
CA LEU A 212 1.20 9.93 -5.49
C LEU A 212 0.44 11.25 -5.65
N ILE A 213 -0.87 11.21 -5.51
CA ILE A 213 -1.76 12.33 -5.83
C ILE A 213 -1.89 13.24 -4.61
N GLU A 214 -2.09 12.63 -3.44
CA GLU A 214 -2.49 13.33 -2.23
C GLU A 214 -2.01 12.60 -0.97
N THR A 215 -1.75 13.38 0.08
CA THR A 215 -1.86 12.94 1.47
C THR A 215 -2.93 13.78 2.16
N THR A 216 -3.68 13.18 3.08
CA THR A 216 -4.78 13.83 3.77
C THR A 216 -4.71 13.54 5.25
N VAL A 217 -5.34 14.38 6.06
CA VAL A 217 -5.70 14.02 7.43
C VAL A 217 -7.19 13.69 7.48
N ALA A 218 -7.56 12.57 8.09
CA ALA A 218 -8.93 12.08 8.08
C ALA A 218 -9.43 11.72 9.50
N PRO A 219 -10.72 11.96 9.79
CA PRO A 219 -11.37 11.42 10.97
C PRO A 219 -11.37 9.89 10.92
N TYR A 220 -11.34 9.29 12.11
CA TYR A 220 -11.31 7.84 12.30
C TYR A 220 -12.49 7.11 11.62
N PRO A 221 -12.33 5.82 11.25
CA PRO A 221 -11.85 4.78 12.15
C PRO A 221 -10.33 4.61 12.11
N VAL A 222 -9.70 4.54 13.30
CA VAL A 222 -8.38 3.91 13.42
C VAL A 222 -8.61 2.53 12.85
N ASN A 223 -7.92 2.14 11.78
CA ASN A 223 -8.01 0.75 11.38
C ASN A 223 -6.70 0.03 11.73
N GLN A 224 -6.85 -1.01 12.54
CA GLN A 224 -5.84 -2.06 12.76
C GLN A 224 -5.72 -3.00 11.53
N LYS A 225 -6.42 -2.71 10.41
CA LYS A 225 -6.57 -3.47 9.15
C LYS A 225 -7.16 -2.59 8.01
N ALA A 226 -6.59 -1.45 7.57
CA ALA A 226 -7.25 -0.41 6.73
C ALA A 226 -8.19 -0.85 5.58
N ALA A 227 -9.22 -0.08 5.22
CA ALA A 227 -10.16 -0.41 4.13
C ALA A 227 -9.93 0.56 2.96
N ILE A 228 -9.80 0.04 1.74
CA ILE A 228 -9.76 0.84 0.51
C ILE A 228 -11.18 1.21 0.10
N ILE A 229 -11.53 2.48 0.16
CA ILE A 229 -12.64 3.00 -0.63
C ILE A 229 -12.00 3.44 -1.94
N ALA A 230 -12.18 2.66 -3.01
CA ALA A 230 -11.80 3.09 -4.35
C ALA A 230 -12.36 4.50 -4.58
N ALA A 231 -11.49 5.45 -4.95
CA ALA A 231 -11.82 6.86 -5.07
C ALA A 231 -12.86 7.11 -6.18
N LYS A 232 -14.14 6.80 -5.90
CA LYS A 232 -15.30 7.11 -6.75
C LYS A 232 -15.58 8.61 -6.85
N ALA A 233 -14.74 9.46 -6.25
CA ALA A 233 -14.90 10.90 -6.21
C ALA A 233 -14.11 11.66 -7.28
N PHE A 234 -13.20 11.02 -8.02
CA PHE A 234 -12.70 11.61 -9.27
C PHE A 234 -13.73 11.33 -10.36
N GLY A 235 -14.70 12.25 -10.52
CA GLY A 235 -15.84 12.17 -11.43
C GLY A 235 -15.46 12.00 -12.91
N LEU A 236 -15.03 10.80 -13.28
CA LEU A 236 -14.95 10.33 -14.65
C LEU A 236 -15.88 9.13 -14.74
N GLU A 237 -17.02 9.36 -15.38
CA GLU A 237 -17.93 8.31 -15.82
C GLU A 237 -17.11 7.29 -16.63
N GLU A 238 -17.18 6.01 -16.25
CA GLU A 238 -16.81 4.93 -17.16
C GLU A 238 -17.78 5.03 -18.35
N GLU A 239 -17.30 5.54 -19.49
CA GLU A 239 -17.95 5.23 -20.77
C GLU A 239 -17.81 3.72 -20.98
N SER A 240 -18.91 3.01 -20.77
CA SER A 240 -19.06 1.60 -21.14
C SER A 240 -19.16 1.49 -22.66
N GLU A 241 -18.20 0.80 -23.27
CA GLU A 241 -18.39 0.13 -24.58
C GLU A 241 -18.83 -1.33 -24.37
#